data_AF-A0A2V9N7E6-F1
#
_entry.id   AF-A0A2V9N7E6-F1
#
_cell.length_a   1.000
_cell.length_b   1.000
_cell.length_c   1.000
_cell.angle_alpha   90.00
_cell.angle_beta   90.00
_cell.angle_gamma   90.00
#
_symmetry.space_group_name_H-M   'P 1'
#
loop_
_entity.id
_entity.type
_entity.pdbx_description
1 polymer ?
#
loop_
_entity_poly.entity_id
_entity_poly.type
_entity_poly.pdbx_seq_one_letter_code
_entity_poly.pdbx_strand_id
1 'polypeptide(L)'
;TMFGLGQRTGIDLPQEVTGIMPSEEWKIRNYKQKWYAGETISVGIGQGAVATSPIQLARAIAAIASGGVMVRPHVAFPTDLPANLLPTTNVPSEIKIPIDPKNWQIITDAMANVPTPLGTAGSAQLQGIDFAGKTGSAQTISNMAKARIANGKSRFKDNAWFVGVTPRRSPELVVAVLFEGGEHGQFAARLASQIIKAYVEKQRRLPNKMAKADEKVDIGAVWNSPDPDGEGDSLHGGHFMVQLNKSRAPLAIAAPGVH
;
A
#
# COMPACT_ATOMS: atom_id res chain seq x y z
N THR A 1 14.92 3.34 -13.32
CA THR A 1 13.54 3.72 -13.70
C THR A 1 13.04 4.76 -12.73
N MET A 2 11.99 5.51 -13.07
CA MET A 2 11.44 6.56 -12.19
C MET A 2 10.95 6.02 -10.84
N PHE A 3 10.28 4.86 -10.83
CA PHE A 3 9.80 4.19 -9.61
C PHE A 3 10.81 3.23 -8.96
N GLY A 4 12.09 3.26 -9.37
CA GLY A 4 13.15 2.45 -8.74
C GLY A 4 13.13 0.94 -9.03
N LEU A 5 12.22 0.45 -9.88
CA LEU A 5 12.23 -0.95 -10.35
C LEU A 5 13.51 -1.24 -11.16
N GLY A 6 14.13 -2.39 -10.91
CA GLY A 6 15.41 -2.77 -11.54
C GLY A 6 16.64 -2.12 -10.88
N GLN A 7 16.48 -1.43 -9.75
CA GLN A 7 17.55 -0.77 -8.99
C GLN A 7 17.43 -1.12 -7.51
N ARG A 8 18.56 -1.09 -6.77
CA ARG A 8 18.53 -1.25 -5.31
C ARG A 8 17.67 -0.15 -4.68
N THR A 9 16.80 -0.54 -3.75
CA THR A 9 15.98 0.38 -2.97
C THR A 9 16.79 1.12 -1.92
N GLY A 10 17.94 0.56 -1.51
CA GLY A 10 18.78 1.14 -0.47
C GLY A 10 18.29 0.81 0.94
N ILE A 11 17.50 -0.25 1.09
CA ILE A 11 17.14 -0.78 2.41
C ILE A 11 18.40 -1.10 3.23
N ASP A 12 18.32 -0.89 4.53
CA ASP A 12 19.37 -1.13 5.53
C ASP A 12 19.54 -2.62 5.88
N LEU A 13 19.26 -3.51 4.92
CA LEU A 13 19.46 -4.96 5.03
C LEU A 13 20.52 -5.44 4.04
N PRO A 14 21.34 -6.43 4.41
CA PRO A 14 22.29 -7.04 3.49
C PRO A 14 21.57 -7.83 2.39
N GLN A 15 22.29 -8.12 1.30
CA GLN A 15 21.84 -9.01 0.21
C GLN A 15 20.66 -8.50 -0.64
N GLU A 16 20.52 -7.18 -0.79
CA GLU A 16 19.54 -6.63 -1.73
C GLU A 16 19.90 -6.95 -3.20
N VAL A 17 18.97 -7.61 -3.89
CA VAL A 17 19.00 -7.85 -5.33
C VAL A 17 18.35 -6.70 -6.10
N THR A 18 18.91 -6.34 -7.25
CA THR A 18 18.41 -5.24 -8.10
C THR A 18 17.16 -5.61 -8.89
N GLY A 19 16.88 -6.89 -9.08
CA GLY A 19 15.93 -7.33 -10.10
C GLY A 19 16.40 -6.91 -11.51
N ILE A 20 15.46 -6.91 -12.46
CA ILE A 20 15.66 -6.57 -13.87
C ILE A 20 14.45 -5.78 -14.35
N MET A 21 14.71 -4.56 -14.83
CA MET A 21 13.78 -3.88 -15.74
C MET A 21 14.44 -3.85 -17.12
N PRO A 22 13.95 -4.64 -18.09
CA PRO A 22 14.62 -4.78 -19.37
C PRO A 22 14.52 -3.48 -20.19
N SER A 23 15.57 -3.20 -20.94
CA SER A 23 15.66 -2.14 -21.94
C SER A 23 16.28 -2.69 -23.23
N GLU A 24 16.25 -1.89 -24.29
CA GLU A 24 16.92 -2.25 -25.55
C GLU A 24 18.43 -2.48 -25.33
N GLU A 25 19.09 -1.61 -24.58
CA GLU A 25 20.51 -1.72 -24.25
C GLU A 25 20.81 -2.97 -23.42
N TRP A 26 19.94 -3.28 -22.44
CA TRP A 26 20.06 -4.49 -21.63
C TRP A 26 19.98 -5.75 -22.50
N LYS A 27 19.04 -5.78 -23.45
CA LYS A 27 18.85 -6.93 -24.33
C LYS A 27 20.01 -7.11 -25.30
N ILE A 28 20.48 -6.03 -25.91
CA ILE A 28 21.66 -6.06 -26.79
C ILE A 28 22.88 -6.55 -26.00
N ARG A 29 23.07 -6.07 -24.77
CA ARG A 29 24.21 -6.46 -23.94
C ARG A 29 24.19 -7.95 -23.58
N ASN A 30 23.04 -8.45 -23.12
CA ASN A 30 22.89 -9.78 -22.54
C ASN A 30 22.66 -10.89 -23.57
N TYR A 31 21.89 -10.61 -24.62
CA TYR A 31 21.49 -11.62 -25.62
C TYR A 31 22.04 -11.36 -27.02
N LYS A 32 22.72 -10.23 -27.26
CA LYS A 32 23.20 -9.82 -28.60
C LYS A 32 22.07 -9.77 -29.64
N GLN A 33 20.87 -9.44 -29.19
CA GLN A 33 19.66 -9.37 -30.02
C GLN A 33 19.01 -7.99 -29.90
N LYS A 34 18.36 -7.56 -30.98
CA LYS A 34 17.56 -6.33 -30.99
C LYS A 34 16.29 -6.46 -30.15
N TRP A 35 15.76 -5.32 -29.70
CA TRP A 35 14.45 -5.25 -29.07
C TRP A 35 13.34 -5.47 -30.11
N TYR A 36 12.35 -6.30 -29.81
CA TYR A 36 11.17 -6.50 -30.63
C TYR A 36 9.96 -5.83 -29.97
N ALA A 37 9.07 -5.23 -30.78
CA ALA A 37 7.90 -4.51 -30.27
C ALA A 37 6.99 -5.36 -29.35
N GLY A 38 6.91 -6.67 -29.57
CA GLY A 38 6.14 -7.59 -28.72
C GLY A 38 6.68 -7.70 -27.28
N GLU A 39 7.96 -7.39 -27.04
CA GLU A 39 8.54 -7.39 -25.70
C GLU A 39 8.05 -6.21 -24.88
N THR A 40 7.85 -5.04 -25.50
CA THR A 40 7.27 -3.85 -24.84
C THR A 40 5.89 -4.16 -24.26
N ILE A 41 5.07 -4.91 -25.00
CA ILE A 41 3.73 -5.32 -24.56
C ILE A 41 3.82 -6.23 -23.32
N SER A 42 4.76 -7.18 -23.35
CA SER A 42 4.99 -8.10 -22.22
C SER A 42 5.49 -7.35 -20.98
N VAL A 43 6.42 -6.41 -21.16
CA VAL A 43 6.95 -5.57 -20.07
C VAL A 43 5.84 -4.70 -19.46
N GLY A 44 4.92 -4.18 -20.29
CA GLY A 44 3.80 -3.36 -19.83
C GLY A 44 2.86 -4.06 -18.85
N ILE A 45 2.78 -5.40 -18.91
CA ILE A 45 2.01 -6.22 -17.96
C ILE A 45 2.88 -6.90 -16.89
N GLY A 46 4.17 -6.55 -16.82
CA GLY A 46 5.13 -7.10 -15.85
C GLY A 46 5.61 -8.53 -16.16
N GLN A 47 5.54 -8.97 -17.42
CA GLN A 47 5.99 -10.27 -17.90
C GLN A 47 7.26 -10.15 -18.76
N GLY A 48 7.79 -11.29 -19.22
CA GLY A 48 9.02 -11.35 -20.01
C GLY A 48 10.25 -11.36 -19.12
N ALA A 49 11.21 -10.47 -19.38
CA ALA A 49 12.45 -10.37 -18.60
C ALA A 49 12.32 -9.48 -17.34
N VAL A 50 11.11 -8.99 -17.04
CA VAL A 50 10.86 -8.21 -15.82
C VAL A 50 11.04 -9.10 -14.59
N ALA A 51 11.90 -8.68 -13.68
CA ALA A 51 12.09 -9.31 -12.38
C ALA A 51 12.16 -8.22 -11.30
N THR A 52 11.34 -8.34 -10.27
CA THR A 52 11.31 -7.36 -9.17
C THR A 52 11.26 -8.07 -7.83
N SER A 53 11.86 -7.46 -6.80
CA SER A 53 11.75 -7.94 -5.43
C SER A 53 10.48 -7.40 -4.76
N PRO A 54 9.95 -8.08 -3.72
CA PRO A 54 8.81 -7.58 -2.97
C PRO A 54 9.03 -6.17 -2.40
N ILE A 55 10.25 -5.87 -1.95
CA ILE A 55 10.58 -4.54 -1.40
C ILE A 55 10.58 -3.44 -2.47
N GLN A 56 11.01 -3.74 -3.70
CA GLN A 56 10.90 -2.80 -4.82
C GLN A 56 9.45 -2.49 -5.16
N LEU A 57 8.58 -3.51 -5.19
CA LEU A 57 7.15 -3.31 -5.43
C LEU A 57 6.49 -2.53 -4.30
N ALA A 58 6.78 -2.87 -3.03
CA ALA A 58 6.26 -2.14 -1.88
C ALA A 58 6.65 -0.66 -1.93
N ARG A 59 7.92 -0.35 -2.24
CA ARG A 59 8.41 1.03 -2.39
C ARG A 59 7.74 1.77 -3.53
N ALA A 60 7.60 1.14 -4.70
CA ALA A 60 6.96 1.75 -5.86
C ALA A 60 5.47 2.04 -5.60
N ILE A 61 4.74 1.09 -4.99
CA ILE A 61 3.32 1.27 -4.65
C ILE A 61 3.15 2.31 -3.54
N ALA A 62 4.04 2.34 -2.53
CA ALA A 62 4.03 3.39 -1.52
C ALA A 62 4.21 4.77 -2.17
N ALA A 63 5.16 4.92 -3.11
CA ALA A 63 5.34 6.17 -3.84
C ALA A 63 4.10 6.59 -4.62
N ILE A 64 3.44 5.66 -5.32
CA ILE A 64 2.18 5.94 -6.04
C ILE A 64 1.11 6.36 -5.03
N ALA A 65 0.92 5.62 -3.94
CA ALA A 65 -0.12 5.90 -2.96
C ALA A 65 0.11 7.24 -2.25
N SER A 66 1.36 7.62 -1.98
CA SER A 66 1.77 8.90 -1.39
C SER A 66 1.93 10.04 -2.41
N GLY A 67 1.24 9.98 -3.55
CA GLY A 67 1.21 11.09 -4.52
C GLY A 67 2.54 11.40 -5.21
N GLY A 68 3.44 10.42 -5.27
CA GLY A 68 4.76 10.53 -5.91
C GLY A 68 5.93 10.70 -4.95
N VAL A 69 5.69 10.78 -3.64
CA VAL A 69 6.76 10.83 -2.64
C VAL A 69 7.34 9.42 -2.41
N MET A 70 8.49 9.14 -3.02
CA MET A 70 9.18 7.87 -2.90
C MET A 70 10.25 7.93 -1.81
N VAL A 71 10.01 7.27 -0.69
CA VAL A 71 10.94 7.21 0.44
C VAL A 71 11.82 5.95 0.37
N ARG A 72 13.02 6.03 0.94
CA ARG A 72 13.91 4.88 1.12
C ARG A 72 13.39 3.98 2.26
N PRO A 73 13.09 2.69 2.01
CA PRO A 73 12.70 1.77 3.07
C PRO A 73 13.84 1.56 4.07
N HIS A 74 13.51 1.38 5.33
CA HIS A 74 14.46 1.08 6.41
C HIS A 74 13.77 0.25 7.49
N VAL A 75 14.54 -0.58 8.19
CA VAL A 75 14.12 -1.40 9.32
C VAL A 75 14.49 -0.72 10.64
N ALA A 76 15.69 -0.15 10.72
CA ALA A 76 16.15 0.55 11.90
C ALA A 76 15.57 1.97 11.96
N PHE A 77 14.94 2.33 13.08
CA PHE A 77 14.52 3.70 13.29
C PHE A 77 15.75 4.60 13.44
N PRO A 78 15.84 5.73 12.70
CA PRO A 78 16.96 6.65 12.84
C PRO A 78 17.18 7.15 14.27
N THR A 79 16.13 7.19 15.09
CA THR A 79 16.16 7.57 16.51
C THR A 79 16.85 6.55 17.41
N ASP A 80 16.87 5.29 17.00
CA ASP A 80 17.36 4.18 17.81
C ASP A 80 18.81 3.84 17.45
N LEU A 81 19.37 4.50 16.43
CA LEU A 81 20.75 4.33 16.00
C LEU A 81 21.68 5.28 16.77
N PRO A 82 22.84 4.81 17.25
CA PRO A 82 23.83 5.69 17.84
C PRO A 82 24.34 6.72 16.81
N ALA A 83 24.57 7.95 17.27
CA ALA A 83 24.83 9.13 16.42
C ALA A 83 26.06 9.02 15.49
N ASN A 84 26.93 8.02 15.71
CA ASN A 84 28.12 7.74 14.92
C ASN A 84 27.88 6.79 13.73
N LEU A 85 26.68 6.22 13.58
CA LEU A 85 26.33 5.40 12.42
C LEU A 85 25.82 6.28 11.28
N LEU A 86 26.68 6.51 10.29
CA LEU A 86 26.29 7.16 9.04
C LEU A 86 25.63 6.14 8.11
N PRO A 87 24.52 6.49 7.42
CA PRO A 87 23.96 5.65 6.38
C PRO A 87 25.01 5.43 5.28
N THR A 88 25.38 4.18 5.03
CA THR A 88 26.40 3.82 4.02
C THR A 88 25.87 3.82 2.58
N THR A 89 24.59 4.13 2.38
CA THR A 89 23.94 4.04 1.07
C THR A 89 23.85 5.39 0.37
N ASN A 90 24.21 5.39 -0.91
CA ASN A 90 24.13 6.57 -1.80
C ASN A 90 22.72 6.79 -2.37
N VAL A 91 21.73 6.01 -1.95
CA VAL A 91 20.34 6.20 -2.37
C VAL A 91 19.72 7.35 -1.58
N PRO A 92 19.16 8.38 -2.26
CA PRO A 92 18.46 9.49 -1.60
C PRO A 92 17.37 8.99 -0.66
N SER A 93 17.21 9.64 0.48
CA SER A 93 16.18 9.32 1.47
C SER A 93 14.76 9.53 0.90
N GLU A 94 14.58 10.55 0.07
CA GLU A 94 13.31 10.90 -0.57
C GLU A 94 13.56 11.31 -2.02
N ILE A 95 12.69 10.84 -2.91
CA ILE A 95 12.65 11.21 -4.33
C ILE A 95 11.20 11.59 -4.66
N LYS A 96 11.00 12.76 -5.26
CA LYS A 96 9.67 13.19 -5.73
C LYS A 96 9.48 12.83 -7.18
N ILE A 97 8.43 12.05 -7.44
CA ILE A 97 8.00 11.63 -8.77
C ILE A 97 6.81 12.51 -9.16
N PRO A 98 6.85 13.20 -10.32
CA PRO A 98 5.71 13.98 -10.76
C PRO A 98 4.57 13.03 -11.14
N ILE A 99 3.47 13.10 -10.40
CA ILE A 99 2.23 12.37 -10.69
C ILE A 99 1.11 13.40 -10.82
N ASP A 100 0.40 13.36 -11.95
CA ASP A 100 -0.83 14.13 -12.13
C ASP A 100 -1.88 13.65 -11.11
N PRO A 101 -2.43 14.54 -10.25
CA PRO A 101 -3.47 14.20 -9.29
C PRO A 101 -4.68 13.48 -9.90
N LYS A 102 -5.06 13.82 -11.14
CA LYS A 102 -6.18 13.16 -11.84
C LYS A 102 -5.85 11.70 -12.13
N ASN A 103 -4.65 11.44 -12.65
CA ASN A 103 -4.19 10.07 -12.91
C ASN A 103 -4.01 9.28 -11.61
N TRP A 104 -3.52 9.93 -10.56
CA TRP A 104 -3.42 9.33 -9.24
C TRP A 104 -4.77 8.85 -8.70
N GLN A 105 -5.82 9.69 -8.81
CA GLN A 105 -7.17 9.30 -8.42
C GLN A 105 -7.69 8.12 -9.25
N ILE A 106 -7.54 8.17 -10.57
CA ILE A 106 -7.98 7.08 -11.47
C ILE A 106 -7.30 5.76 -11.08
N ILE A 107 -5.98 5.77 -10.86
CA ILE A 107 -5.20 4.57 -10.51
C ILE A 107 -5.63 4.03 -9.15
N THR A 108 -5.70 4.89 -8.12
CA THR A 108 -6.04 4.46 -6.75
C THR A 108 -7.50 3.98 -6.65
N ASP A 109 -8.40 4.54 -7.44
CA ASP A 109 -9.81 4.14 -7.49
C ASP A 109 -9.98 2.80 -8.22
N ALA A 110 -9.27 2.60 -9.33
CA ALA A 110 -9.21 1.32 -10.01
C ALA A 110 -8.64 0.21 -9.10
N MET A 111 -7.60 0.52 -8.31
CA MET A 111 -7.05 -0.40 -7.32
C MET A 111 -8.03 -0.73 -6.19
N ALA A 112 -8.91 0.19 -5.81
CA ALA A 112 -9.94 -0.06 -4.79
C ALA A 112 -11.07 -0.96 -5.29
N ASN A 113 -11.29 -1.03 -6.61
CA ASN A 113 -12.24 -1.97 -7.20
C ASN A 113 -11.74 -3.42 -7.19
N VAL A 114 -10.43 -3.66 -7.07
CA VAL A 114 -9.85 -5.01 -7.07
C VAL A 114 -10.35 -5.91 -5.92
N PRO A 115 -10.39 -5.46 -4.66
CA PRO A 115 -10.91 -6.26 -3.55
C PRO A 115 -12.45 -6.24 -3.41
N THR A 116 -13.18 -5.65 -4.35
CA THR A 116 -14.65 -5.69 -4.36
C THR A 116 -15.17 -7.03 -4.88
N PRO A 117 -16.44 -7.42 -4.64
CA PRO A 117 -16.99 -8.68 -5.13
C PRO A 117 -16.88 -8.88 -6.65
N LEU A 118 -16.88 -7.79 -7.42
CA LEU A 118 -16.73 -7.80 -8.89
C LEU A 118 -15.27 -7.74 -9.35
N GLY A 119 -14.33 -7.53 -8.42
CA GLY A 119 -12.91 -7.41 -8.70
C GLY A 119 -12.17 -8.75 -8.65
N THR A 120 -10.96 -8.75 -9.20
CA THR A 120 -10.10 -9.95 -9.26
C THR A 120 -9.69 -10.53 -7.89
N ALA A 121 -9.91 -9.80 -6.79
CA ALA A 121 -9.61 -10.22 -5.43
C ALA A 121 -10.84 -10.12 -4.51
N GLY A 122 -12.06 -10.36 -5.02
CA GLY A 122 -13.28 -10.20 -4.23
C GLY A 122 -13.32 -11.01 -2.92
N SER A 123 -12.65 -12.17 -2.83
CA SER A 123 -12.57 -12.92 -1.57
C SER A 123 -11.67 -12.27 -0.50
N ALA A 124 -10.93 -11.23 -0.84
CA ALA A 124 -10.07 -10.49 0.09
C ALA A 124 -10.80 -9.30 0.73
N GLN A 125 -12.06 -9.03 0.35
CA GLN A 125 -12.84 -7.92 0.87
C GLN A 125 -12.91 -7.92 2.40
N LEU A 126 -12.78 -6.73 2.98
CA LEU A 126 -12.92 -6.50 4.42
C LEU A 126 -14.03 -5.48 4.66
N GLN A 127 -15.02 -5.85 5.47
CA GLN A 127 -16.09 -4.93 5.82
C GLN A 127 -15.57 -3.84 6.76
N GLY A 128 -15.88 -2.57 6.44
CA GLY A 128 -15.49 -1.43 7.27
C GLY A 128 -14.00 -1.11 7.26
N ILE A 129 -13.23 -1.63 6.30
CA ILE A 129 -11.81 -1.29 6.11
C ILE A 129 -11.61 -0.87 4.65
N ASP A 130 -11.20 0.38 4.45
CA ASP A 130 -10.88 0.92 3.12
C ASP A 130 -9.44 0.53 2.74
N PHE A 131 -9.30 -0.26 1.68
CA PHE A 131 -7.99 -0.59 1.13
C PHE A 131 -8.07 -0.77 -0.38
N ALA A 132 -6.95 -0.49 -1.04
CA ALA A 132 -6.80 -0.59 -2.49
C ALA A 132 -5.62 -1.51 -2.80
N GLY A 133 -5.66 -2.24 -3.92
CA GLY A 133 -4.55 -3.10 -4.29
C GLY A 133 -4.61 -3.62 -5.71
N LYS A 134 -3.65 -4.48 -6.05
CA LYS A 134 -3.59 -5.15 -7.35
C LYS A 134 -3.05 -6.56 -7.20
N THR A 135 -3.72 -7.49 -7.88
CA THR A 135 -3.30 -8.89 -8.03
C THR A 135 -2.30 -9.03 -9.17
N GLY A 136 -1.42 -10.02 -9.05
CA GLY A 136 -0.55 -10.50 -10.12
C GLY A 136 -0.35 -12.00 -10.05
N SER A 137 0.05 -12.58 -11.18
CA SER A 137 0.52 -13.97 -11.28
C SER A 137 1.86 -13.94 -12.01
N ALA A 138 2.89 -14.53 -11.41
CA ALA A 138 4.24 -14.59 -11.98
C ALA A 138 4.55 -16.03 -12.40
N GLN A 139 4.93 -16.20 -13.66
CA GLN A 139 5.24 -17.51 -14.21
C GLN A 139 6.58 -18.02 -13.68
N THR A 140 6.61 -19.24 -13.17
CA THR A 140 7.86 -19.88 -12.69
C THR A 140 8.68 -20.49 -13.82
N ILE A 141 8.03 -20.90 -14.91
CA ILE A 141 8.67 -21.33 -16.16
C ILE A 141 7.85 -20.84 -17.35
N SER A 142 8.52 -20.65 -18.50
CA SER A 142 7.85 -20.20 -19.72
C SER A 142 6.75 -21.16 -20.17
N ASN A 143 5.68 -20.64 -20.76
CA ASN A 143 4.59 -21.47 -21.29
C ASN A 143 5.06 -22.54 -22.29
N MET A 144 6.09 -22.24 -23.09
CA MET A 144 6.70 -23.22 -23.99
C MET A 144 7.44 -24.34 -23.24
N ALA A 145 8.14 -24.02 -22.16
CA ALA A 145 8.78 -25.01 -21.31
C ALA A 145 7.74 -25.85 -20.56
N LYS A 146 6.65 -25.24 -20.06
CA LYS A 146 5.50 -25.96 -19.48
C LYS A 146 4.92 -26.96 -20.46
N ALA A 147 4.66 -26.55 -21.69
CA ALA A 147 4.09 -27.40 -22.73
C ALA A 147 5.00 -28.61 -23.07
N ARG A 148 6.33 -28.44 -23.02
CA ARG A 148 7.30 -29.53 -23.24
C ARG A 148 7.43 -30.49 -22.05
N ILE A 149 7.21 -29.99 -20.83
CA ILE A 149 7.35 -30.78 -19.58
C ILE A 149 6.02 -31.47 -19.21
N ALA A 150 4.90 -31.11 -19.85
CA ALA A 150 3.54 -31.57 -19.54
C ALA A 150 3.24 -33.08 -19.77
N ASN A 151 4.25 -33.96 -19.80
CA ASN A 151 4.09 -35.42 -19.70
C ASN A 151 4.00 -35.91 -18.24
N GLY A 152 3.20 -35.21 -17.43
CA GLY A 152 2.82 -35.67 -16.09
C GLY A 152 3.52 -34.95 -14.94
N LYS A 153 2.68 -34.30 -14.12
CA LYS A 153 2.96 -33.57 -12.87
C LYS A 153 3.39 -32.11 -13.07
N SER A 154 2.41 -31.22 -12.88
CA SER A 154 2.57 -29.77 -12.70
C SER A 154 3.43 -29.47 -11.47
N ARG A 155 4.76 -29.61 -11.64
CA ARG A 155 5.74 -29.36 -10.57
C ARG A 155 6.08 -27.87 -10.42
N PHE A 156 5.66 -27.05 -11.39
CA PHE A 156 5.96 -25.62 -11.47
C PHE A 156 4.66 -24.82 -11.48
N LYS A 157 4.15 -24.58 -10.27
CA LYS A 157 3.01 -23.70 -10.05
C LYS A 157 3.44 -22.25 -10.23
N ASP A 158 2.51 -21.41 -10.67
CA ASP A 158 2.78 -19.97 -10.76
C ASP A 158 2.77 -19.33 -9.38
N ASN A 159 3.51 -18.25 -9.23
CA ASN A 159 3.57 -17.50 -7.99
C ASN A 159 2.42 -16.48 -7.98
N ALA A 160 1.73 -16.38 -6.85
CA ALA A 160 0.66 -15.40 -6.64
C ALA A 160 1.23 -14.14 -6.00
N TRP A 161 0.89 -12.99 -6.57
CA TRP A 161 1.28 -11.68 -6.05
C TRP A 161 0.06 -10.86 -5.66
N PHE A 162 0.20 -10.09 -4.59
CA PHE A 162 -0.69 -9.00 -4.27
C PHE A 162 0.08 -7.85 -3.65
N VAL A 163 -0.23 -6.64 -4.08
CA VAL A 163 0.23 -5.40 -3.45
C VAL A 163 -0.97 -4.56 -3.08
N GLY A 164 -0.96 -3.97 -1.88
CA GLY A 164 -2.08 -3.17 -1.41
C GLY A 164 -1.67 -2.07 -0.46
N VAL A 165 -2.55 -1.09 -0.30
CA VAL A 165 -2.39 0.07 0.58
C VAL A 165 -3.67 0.34 1.35
N THR A 166 -3.54 0.84 2.58
CA THR A 166 -4.68 1.23 3.43
C THR A 166 -4.28 2.37 4.37
N PRO A 167 -5.21 3.30 4.67
CA PRO A 167 -6.39 3.67 3.89
C PRO A 167 -6.06 4.06 2.43
N ARG A 168 -7.03 4.06 1.51
CA ARG A 168 -6.75 4.37 0.09
C ARG A 168 -6.25 5.81 -0.11
N ARG A 169 -6.86 6.79 0.56
CA ARG A 169 -6.63 8.23 0.33
C ARG A 169 -5.57 8.85 1.24
N SER A 170 -5.35 8.26 2.41
CA SER A 170 -4.27 8.64 3.33
C SER A 170 -3.56 7.35 3.75
N PRO A 171 -2.71 6.79 2.87
CA PRO A 171 -2.11 5.47 3.09
C PRO A 171 -1.13 5.51 4.24
N GLU A 172 -1.36 4.66 5.23
CA GLU A 172 -0.48 4.46 6.38
C GLU A 172 0.31 3.15 6.28
N LEU A 173 -0.26 2.17 5.58
CA LEU A 173 0.33 0.84 5.39
C LEU A 173 0.38 0.50 3.91
N VAL A 174 1.53 0.00 3.46
CA VAL A 174 1.69 -0.76 2.22
C VAL A 174 2.00 -2.21 2.56
N VAL A 175 1.39 -3.14 1.84
CA VAL A 175 1.65 -4.57 1.97
C VAL A 175 1.98 -5.15 0.60
N ALA A 176 3.05 -5.95 0.51
CA ALA A 176 3.40 -6.73 -0.67
C ALA A 176 3.51 -8.19 -0.24
N VAL A 177 2.71 -9.06 -0.88
CA VAL A 177 2.68 -10.50 -0.61
C VAL A 177 3.06 -11.24 -1.89
N LEU A 178 4.11 -12.06 -1.77
CA LEU A 178 4.48 -13.08 -2.73
C LEU A 178 4.15 -14.44 -2.10
N PHE A 179 3.25 -15.19 -2.73
CA PHE A 179 2.92 -16.55 -2.35
C PHE A 179 3.42 -17.51 -3.44
N GLU A 180 4.55 -18.16 -3.15
CA GLU A 180 5.16 -19.14 -4.05
C GLU A 180 4.25 -20.35 -4.26
N GLY A 181 4.02 -20.71 -5.52
CA GLY A 181 3.10 -21.77 -5.89
C GLY A 181 1.62 -21.52 -5.54
N GLY A 182 1.25 -20.26 -5.27
CA GLY A 182 -0.13 -19.86 -4.99
C GLY A 182 -1.04 -19.79 -6.22
N GLU A 183 -0.50 -19.83 -7.44
CA GLU A 183 -1.15 -19.81 -8.76
C GLU A 183 -1.95 -18.52 -9.07
N HIS A 184 -2.92 -18.18 -8.22
CA HIS A 184 -3.84 -17.08 -8.42
C HIS A 184 -3.57 -15.95 -7.41
N GLY A 185 -3.40 -14.72 -7.91
CA GLY A 185 -3.17 -13.53 -7.08
C GLY A 185 -4.22 -13.29 -5.98
N GLN A 186 -5.43 -13.83 -6.14
CA GLN A 186 -6.49 -13.79 -5.13
C GLN A 186 -6.07 -14.47 -3.80
N PHE A 187 -5.26 -15.52 -3.84
CA PHE A 187 -4.76 -16.16 -2.62
C PHE A 187 -3.75 -15.28 -1.88
N ALA A 188 -2.84 -14.62 -2.59
CA ALA A 188 -1.96 -13.61 -2.01
C ALA A 188 -2.76 -12.42 -1.44
N ALA A 189 -3.85 -12.02 -2.10
CA ALA A 189 -4.75 -10.98 -1.60
C ALA A 189 -5.43 -11.36 -0.29
N ARG A 190 -5.83 -12.63 -0.10
CA ARG A 190 -6.40 -13.11 1.17
C ARG A 190 -5.41 -13.08 2.33
N LEU A 191 -4.12 -13.31 2.07
CA LEU A 191 -3.07 -13.16 3.08
C LEU A 191 -2.85 -11.69 3.41
N ALA A 192 -2.78 -10.84 2.38
CA ALA A 192 -2.65 -9.40 2.55
C ALA A 192 -3.81 -8.78 3.34
N SER A 193 -5.05 -9.22 3.10
CA SER A 193 -6.22 -8.72 3.83
C SER A 193 -6.18 -9.09 5.31
N GLN A 194 -5.63 -10.24 5.68
CA GLN A 194 -5.43 -10.59 7.10
C GLN A 194 -4.40 -9.67 7.77
N ILE A 195 -3.31 -9.33 7.08
CA ILE A 195 -2.30 -8.37 7.58
C ILE A 195 -2.92 -6.99 7.76
N ILE A 196 -3.66 -6.52 6.74
CA ILE A 196 -4.37 -5.23 6.78
C ILE A 196 -5.37 -5.19 7.93
N LYS A 197 -6.19 -6.25 8.08
CA LYS A 197 -7.16 -6.37 9.17
C LYS A 197 -6.49 -6.28 10.53
N ALA A 198 -5.41 -7.05 10.74
CA ALA A 198 -4.67 -7.05 11.99
C ALA A 198 -4.06 -5.66 12.31
N TYR A 199 -3.52 -4.96 11.31
CA TYR A 199 -3.00 -3.60 11.46
C TYR A 199 -4.11 -2.63 11.88
N VAL A 200 -5.21 -2.60 11.13
CA VAL A 200 -6.32 -1.66 11.38
C VAL A 200 -7.00 -1.92 12.71
N GLU A 201 -7.21 -3.19 13.09
CA GLU A 201 -7.76 -3.54 14.40
C GLU A 201 -6.81 -3.14 15.54
N LYS A 202 -5.50 -3.29 15.35
CA LYS A 202 -4.50 -2.82 16.32
C LYS A 202 -4.57 -1.29 16.48
N GLN A 203 -4.65 -0.55 15.38
CA GLN A 203 -4.78 0.93 15.43
C GLN A 203 -6.06 1.36 16.15
N ARG A 204 -7.19 0.68 15.91
CA ARG A 204 -8.46 0.97 16.60
C ARG A 204 -8.44 0.69 18.10
N ARG A 205 -7.59 -0.24 18.56
CA ARG A 205 -7.44 -0.59 19.97
C ARG A 205 -6.49 0.34 20.71
N LEU A 206 -5.53 0.95 20.01
CA LEU A 206 -4.67 1.95 20.62
C LEU A 206 -5.56 3.11 21.05
N PRO A 207 -5.47 3.57 22.31
CA PRO A 207 -6.16 4.78 22.69
C PRO A 207 -5.67 5.87 21.75
N ASN A 208 -6.57 6.50 21.00
CA ASN A 208 -6.24 7.68 20.23
C ASN A 208 -5.44 8.58 21.17
N LYS A 209 -4.16 8.84 20.84
CA LYS A 209 -3.45 9.97 21.43
C LYS A 209 -4.18 11.20 20.91
N MET A 210 -5.33 11.50 21.51
CA MET A 210 -5.90 12.83 21.42
C MET A 210 -4.73 13.73 21.79
N ALA A 211 -4.38 14.64 20.89
CA ALA A 211 -3.53 15.76 21.27
C ALA A 211 -4.03 16.21 22.64
N LYS A 212 -3.13 16.41 23.62
CA LYS A 212 -3.51 17.03 24.89
C LYS A 212 -4.33 18.25 24.49
N ALA A 213 -5.65 18.16 24.64
CA ALA A 213 -6.49 19.22 24.20
C ALA A 213 -6.08 20.40 25.06
N ASP A 214 -5.62 21.47 24.43
CA ASP A 214 -5.79 22.76 25.08
C ASP A 214 -7.26 22.85 25.47
N GLU A 215 -7.49 23.42 26.64
CA GLU A 215 -8.76 23.39 27.37
C GLU A 215 -9.96 23.89 26.54
N LYS A 216 -9.69 24.49 25.37
CA LYS A 216 -10.65 24.98 24.38
C LYS A 216 -10.33 24.41 23.00
N VAL A 217 -11.30 23.75 22.38
CA VAL A 217 -11.25 23.31 20.98
C VAL A 217 -12.15 24.24 20.16
N ASP A 218 -11.62 24.77 19.06
CA ASP A 218 -12.40 25.51 18.07
C ASP A 218 -13.20 24.53 17.21
N ILE A 219 -14.52 24.68 17.19
CA ILE A 219 -15.44 23.87 16.40
C ILE A 219 -16.20 24.81 15.47
N GLY A 220 -15.97 24.67 14.16
CA GLY A 220 -16.81 25.27 13.14
C GLY A 220 -18.09 24.46 12.95
N ALA A 221 -19.25 25.10 13.04
CA ALA A 221 -20.54 24.49 12.76
C ALA A 221 -21.33 25.33 11.76
N VAL A 222 -22.08 24.65 10.90
CA VAL A 222 -23.05 25.24 9.99
C VAL A 222 -24.41 24.68 10.37
N TRP A 223 -25.38 25.54 10.65
CA TRP A 223 -26.74 25.13 11.01
C TRP A 223 -27.76 25.98 10.26
N ASN A 224 -28.97 25.47 10.19
CA ASN A 224 -30.07 26.09 9.49
C ASN A 224 -31.13 26.49 10.53
N SER A 225 -31.60 27.73 10.46
CA SER A 225 -32.66 28.24 11.34
C SER A 225 -33.90 28.47 10.48
N PRO A 226 -35.04 27.83 10.80
CA PRO A 226 -36.29 28.13 10.11
C PRO A 226 -36.75 29.54 10.49
N ASP A 227 -37.10 30.35 9.49
CA ASP A 227 -37.58 31.72 9.68
C ASP A 227 -38.97 31.71 10.33
N PRO A 228 -39.28 32.54 11.36
CA PRO A 228 -40.56 32.51 12.06
C PRO A 228 -41.77 32.78 11.15
N ASP A 229 -41.53 33.46 10.02
CA ASP A 229 -42.56 33.92 9.09
C ASP A 229 -42.72 33.01 7.85
N GLY A 230 -41.99 31.89 7.78
CA GLY A 230 -42.18 30.83 6.77
C GLY A 230 -41.63 31.13 5.37
N GLU A 231 -40.91 32.24 5.16
CA GLU A 231 -40.30 32.61 3.88
C GLU A 231 -38.77 32.48 3.88
N GLY A 232 -38.27 31.25 4.09
CA GLY A 232 -36.90 30.87 3.70
C GLY A 232 -36.06 30.22 4.79
N ASP A 233 -35.19 29.30 4.38
CA ASP A 233 -34.18 28.69 5.24
C ASP A 233 -32.91 29.55 5.21
N SER A 234 -32.47 30.02 6.37
CA SER A 234 -31.25 30.82 6.50
C SER A 234 -30.11 29.95 7.03
N LEU A 235 -29.11 29.73 6.18
CA LEU A 235 -27.87 29.02 6.50
C LEU A 235 -26.94 29.92 7.31
N HIS A 236 -26.66 29.49 8.54
CA HIS A 236 -25.75 30.16 9.47
C HIS A 236 -24.47 29.35 9.62
N GLY A 237 -23.32 30.04 9.65
CA GLY A 237 -22.02 29.45 9.95
C GLY A 237 -21.35 30.20 11.09
N GLY A 238 -20.78 29.46 12.05
CA GLY A 238 -20.13 30.05 13.22
C GLY A 238 -19.04 29.16 13.79
N HIS A 239 -18.09 29.80 14.47
CA HIS A 239 -17.04 29.14 15.23
C HIS A 239 -17.37 29.19 16.72
N PHE A 240 -17.29 28.05 17.39
CA PHE A 240 -17.53 27.95 18.83
C PHE A 240 -16.30 27.37 19.51
N MET A 241 -15.85 28.07 20.55
CA MET A 241 -14.80 27.56 21.44
C MET A 241 -15.45 26.67 22.50
N VAL A 242 -15.35 25.36 22.34
CA VAL A 242 -15.90 24.39 23.30
C VAL A 242 -14.83 24.00 24.30
N GLN A 243 -15.14 24.20 25.59
CA GLN A 243 -14.28 23.73 26.67
C GLN A 243 -14.44 22.23 26.86
N LEU A 244 -13.37 21.46 26.67
CA LEU A 244 -13.38 20.04 26.97
C LEU A 244 -13.15 19.86 28.47
N ASN A 245 -14.23 19.64 29.22
CA ASN A 245 -14.12 19.23 30.61
C ASN A 245 -13.27 17.94 30.68
N LYS A 246 -12.19 17.97 31.48
CA LYS A 246 -11.36 16.79 31.77
C LYS A 246 -12.27 15.60 32.06
N SER A 247 -12.19 14.57 31.22
CA SER A 247 -12.87 13.31 31.46
C SER A 247 -12.48 12.80 32.85
N ARG A 248 -13.49 12.60 33.72
CA ARG A 248 -13.30 11.90 34.99
C ARG A 248 -12.78 10.52 34.67
N ALA A 249 -11.67 10.13 35.31
CA ALA A 249 -11.12 8.79 35.25
C ALA A 249 -12.23 7.75 35.50
N PRO A 250 -12.18 6.56 34.85
CA PRO A 250 -13.12 5.50 35.18
C PRO A 250 -12.91 5.14 36.66
N LEU A 251 -13.96 5.31 37.46
CA LEU A 251 -14.02 4.77 38.81
C LEU A 251 -13.79 3.26 38.69
N ALA A 252 -12.70 2.81 39.32
CA ALA A 252 -12.51 1.39 39.58
C ALA A 252 -13.73 0.89 40.36
N ILE A 253 -14.49 -0.03 39.78
CA ILE A 253 -15.45 -0.83 40.53
C ILE A 253 -14.72 -2.11 40.91
N ALA A 254 -14.20 -2.11 42.15
CA ALA A 254 -13.90 -3.34 42.86
C ALA A 254 -15.22 -4.10 43.10
N ALA A 255 -15.16 -5.43 42.96
CA ALA A 255 -16.25 -6.38 43.14
C ALA A 255 -16.91 -6.30 44.54
N PRO A 256 -18.14 -6.84 44.71
CA PRO A 256 -18.25 -8.10 45.46
C PRO A 256 -19.37 -9.04 44.97
N GLY A 257 -19.28 -10.31 45.37
CA GLY A 257 -20.27 -11.35 45.04
C GLY A 257 -21.59 -11.28 45.82
N VAL A 258 -22.31 -12.42 45.78
CA VAL A 258 -23.68 -12.75 46.27
C VAL A 258 -24.68 -12.73 45.09
N HIS A 259 -25.33 -13.83 44.68
CA HIS A 259 -25.60 -15.14 45.31
C HIS A 259 -24.95 -16.33 44.59
#